data_AF-A0A7X2NP46-F1
#
_entry.id   AF-A0A7X2NP46-F1
#
_cell.length_a   1.000
_cell.length_b   1.000
_cell.length_c   1.000
_cell.angle_alpha   90.00
_cell.angle_beta   90.00
_cell.angle_gamma   90.00
#
_symmetry.space_group_name_H-M   'P 1'
#
loop_
_entity.id
_entity.type
_entity.pdbx_description
1 polymer ?
#
loop_
_entity_poly.entity_id
_entity_poly.type
_entity_poly.pdbx_seq_one_letter_code
_entity_poly.pdbx_strand_id
1 'polypeptide(L)'
;MNNSFTERRSIRMNDRIKAIADAATYLFLQQGYSKTQISHIAKAVGVSVGTIYLDFTGKKEIMHFVLKCTLDPNFINREFDRPITDDLFIGLENDIVEVFEKTGDDFSKHLTNHAENYNLEELISDAFDILSKYAVGCLFIEKNQFDFKFLAEHYKRYRKRFLETMTQYMAAFIERGTVRPLEHLELSTTLIIEILSWWAMDIRYTSFETQNIPLELSKELCLDNIISAYQCKN
;
A
#
# COMPACT_ATOMS: atom_id res chain seq x y z
N MET A 1 33.09 11.05 -26.06
CA MET A 1 33.48 10.21 -24.91
C MET A 1 32.82 10.61 -23.57
N ASN A 2 31.84 11.53 -23.53
CA ASN A 2 31.23 12.02 -22.27
C ASN A 2 29.87 11.40 -21.87
N ASN A 3 29.22 10.58 -22.70
CA ASN A 3 27.90 10.04 -22.36
C ASN A 3 27.96 8.93 -21.30
N SER A 4 28.91 7.99 -21.39
CA SER A 4 28.94 6.81 -20.52
C SER A 4 29.31 7.10 -19.06
N PHE A 5 30.06 8.17 -18.78
CA PHE A 5 30.40 8.59 -17.42
C PHE A 5 29.26 9.33 -16.73
N THR A 6 28.52 10.15 -17.48
CA THR A 6 27.37 10.92 -16.98
C THR A 6 26.19 9.99 -16.69
N GLU A 7 25.96 9.02 -17.57
CA GLU A 7 24.93 7.99 -17.45
C GLU A 7 25.20 6.99 -16.32
N ARG A 8 26.44 6.52 -16.14
CA ARG A 8 26.81 5.70 -14.95
C ARG A 8 26.70 6.46 -13.64
N ARG A 9 26.91 7.78 -13.65
CA ARG A 9 26.77 8.65 -12.47
C ARG A 9 25.30 8.89 -12.14
N SER A 10 24.43 9.09 -13.13
CA SER A 10 22.98 9.26 -12.91
C SER A 10 22.34 7.96 -12.40
N ILE A 11 22.69 6.80 -12.97
CA ILE A 11 22.23 5.47 -12.51
C ILE A 11 22.58 5.26 -11.03
N ARG A 12 23.86 5.46 -10.67
CA ARG A 12 24.34 5.29 -9.28
C ARG A 12 23.73 6.30 -8.29
N MET A 13 23.28 7.45 -8.81
CA MET A 13 22.65 8.51 -8.03
C MET A 13 21.16 8.26 -7.80
N ASN A 14 20.46 7.59 -8.72
CA ASN A 14 19.09 7.10 -8.49
C ASN A 14 19.06 5.90 -7.54
N ASP A 15 20.08 5.04 -7.57
CA ASP A 15 20.23 3.96 -6.59
C ASP A 15 20.30 4.48 -5.14
N ARG A 16 20.93 5.64 -4.92
CA ARG A 16 21.00 6.25 -3.58
C ARG A 16 19.66 6.81 -3.13
N ILE A 17 18.92 7.50 -4.01
CA ILE A 17 17.55 7.95 -3.72
C ILE A 17 16.67 6.76 -3.34
N LYS A 18 16.79 5.66 -4.09
CA LYS A 18 16.06 4.43 -3.79
C LYS A 18 16.43 3.84 -2.44
N ALA A 19 17.72 3.72 -2.14
CA ALA A 19 18.18 3.23 -0.84
C ALA A 19 17.68 4.12 0.32
N ILE A 20 17.65 5.43 0.13
CA ILE A 20 17.09 6.39 1.11
C ILE A 20 15.59 6.16 1.30
N ALA A 21 14.82 6.05 0.21
CA ALA A 21 13.39 5.82 0.25
C ALA A 21 13.02 4.47 0.89
N ASP A 22 13.74 3.40 0.57
CA ASP A 22 13.54 2.06 1.13
C ASP A 22 13.85 2.04 2.64
N ALA A 23 14.98 2.64 3.05
CA ALA A 23 15.34 2.76 4.46
C ALA A 23 14.35 3.62 5.25
N ALA A 24 13.89 4.73 4.65
CA ALA A 24 12.91 5.61 5.26
C ALA A 24 11.55 4.91 5.41
N THR A 25 11.08 4.19 4.40
CA THR A 25 9.88 3.35 4.45
C THR A 25 9.92 2.42 5.64
N TYR A 26 10.99 1.62 5.76
CA TYR A 26 11.15 0.69 6.88
C TYR A 26 11.10 1.39 8.25
N LEU A 27 11.86 2.47 8.41
CA LEU A 27 11.93 3.20 9.68
C LEU A 27 10.59 3.88 10.03
N PHE A 28 9.90 4.47 9.06
CA PHE A 28 8.60 5.08 9.27
C PHE A 28 7.55 4.06 9.70
N LEU A 29 7.54 2.86 9.11
CA LEU A 29 6.57 1.81 9.44
C LEU A 29 6.87 1.12 10.79
N GLN A 30 8.14 0.97 11.15
CA GLN A 30 8.56 0.28 12.38
C GLN A 30 8.45 1.15 13.64
N GLN A 31 8.92 2.41 13.58
CA GLN A 31 8.99 3.28 14.76
C GLN A 31 8.18 4.58 14.65
N GLY A 32 7.54 4.84 13.50
CA GLY A 32 6.75 6.04 13.23
C GLY A 32 7.55 7.20 12.63
N TYR A 33 6.86 8.06 11.88
CA TYR A 33 7.45 9.24 11.23
C TYR A 33 8.06 10.21 12.23
N SER A 34 7.31 10.54 13.29
CA SER A 34 7.73 11.50 14.32
C SER A 34 9.03 11.11 15.03
N LYS A 35 9.23 9.82 15.33
CA LYS A 35 10.45 9.31 16.00
C LYS A 35 11.62 9.05 15.04
N THR A 36 11.39 9.11 13.74
CA THR A 36 12.43 8.90 12.73
C THR A 36 13.18 10.20 12.45
N GLN A 37 14.51 10.13 12.50
CA GLN A 37 15.42 11.24 12.23
C GLN A 37 16.22 10.98 10.95
N ILE A 38 16.68 12.03 10.28
CA ILE A 38 17.56 11.92 9.11
C ILE A 38 18.84 11.13 9.44
N SER A 39 19.36 11.26 10.66
CA SER A 39 20.51 10.50 11.14
C SER A 39 20.27 8.99 11.17
N HIS A 40 19.05 8.54 11.51
CA HIS A 40 18.69 7.12 11.49
C HIS A 40 18.67 6.59 10.05
N ILE A 41 18.08 7.35 9.13
CA ILE A 41 18.02 7.01 7.70
C ILE A 41 19.44 6.95 7.11
N ALA A 42 20.26 7.97 7.37
CA ALA A 42 21.65 8.02 6.93
C ALA A 42 22.45 6.81 7.44
N LYS A 43 22.29 6.45 8.72
CA LYS A 43 22.92 5.27 9.31
C LYS A 43 22.46 3.97 8.64
N ALA A 44 21.17 3.82 8.38
CA ALA A 44 20.61 2.63 7.74
C ALA A 44 21.13 2.44 6.30
N VAL A 45 21.32 3.54 5.56
CA VAL A 45 21.87 3.54 4.19
C VAL A 45 23.40 3.42 4.18
N GLY A 46 24.08 3.75 5.29
CA GLY A 46 25.55 3.74 5.38
C GLY A 46 26.21 5.02 4.82
N VAL A 47 25.54 6.17 4.92
CA VAL A 47 26.04 7.46 4.43
C VAL A 47 26.06 8.52 5.55
N SER A 48 26.72 9.66 5.29
CA SER A 48 26.65 10.79 6.22
C SER A 48 25.31 11.52 6.12
N VAL A 49 24.89 12.19 7.20
CA VAL A 49 23.71 13.07 7.19
C VAL A 49 23.81 14.13 6.09
N GLY A 50 24.98 14.73 5.90
CA GLY A 50 25.22 15.69 4.81
C GLY A 50 25.00 15.11 3.42
N THR A 51 25.23 13.80 3.23
CA THR A 51 24.95 13.12 1.95
C THR A 51 23.46 13.03 1.67
N ILE A 52 22.61 12.81 2.69
CA ILE A 52 21.15 12.83 2.53
C ILE A 52 20.69 14.20 2.03
N TYR A 53 21.24 15.27 2.61
CA TYR A 53 20.91 16.65 2.22
C TYR A 53 21.35 17.03 0.80
N LEU A 54 22.17 16.21 0.14
CA LEU A 54 22.46 16.38 -1.30
C LEU A 54 21.32 15.88 -2.20
N ASP A 55 20.48 14.97 -1.71
CA ASP A 55 19.37 14.40 -2.48
C ASP A 55 18.00 14.91 -2.04
N PHE A 56 17.82 15.22 -0.76
CA PHE A 56 16.54 15.68 -0.19
C PHE A 56 16.74 16.86 0.75
N THR A 57 15.85 17.85 0.71
CA THR A 57 15.95 18.98 1.65
C THR A 57 15.61 18.62 3.09
N GLY A 58 14.88 17.52 3.31
CA GLY A 58 14.46 17.12 4.64
C GLY A 58 13.66 15.82 4.72
N LYS A 59 13.22 15.51 5.94
CA LYS A 59 12.48 14.28 6.26
C LYS A 59 11.10 14.26 5.62
N LYS A 60 10.47 15.44 5.52
CA LYS A 60 9.16 15.62 4.92
C LYS A 60 9.19 15.26 3.43
N GLU A 61 10.21 15.70 2.70
CA GLU A 61 10.36 15.41 1.27
C GLU A 61 10.66 13.94 1.01
N ILE A 62 11.47 13.29 1.87
CA ILE A 62 11.68 11.83 1.80
C ILE A 62 10.34 11.09 1.99
N MET A 63 9.53 11.52 2.95
CA MET A 63 8.23 10.92 3.21
C MET A 63 7.24 11.14 2.06
N HIS A 64 7.16 12.36 1.51
CA HIS A 64 6.34 12.62 0.33
C HIS A 64 6.80 11.80 -0.87
N PHE A 65 8.12 11.63 -1.04
CA PHE A 65 8.68 10.77 -2.08
C PHE A 65 8.23 9.32 -1.93
N VAL A 66 8.28 8.76 -0.72
CA VAL A 66 7.80 7.39 -0.42
C VAL A 66 6.31 7.25 -0.75
N LEU A 67 5.48 8.21 -0.33
CA LEU A 67 4.04 8.18 -0.62
C LEU A 67 3.77 8.33 -2.11
N LYS A 68 4.48 9.20 -2.83
CA LYS A 68 4.35 9.34 -4.29
C LYS A 68 4.74 8.06 -5.02
N CYS A 69 5.78 7.36 -4.58
CA CYS A 69 6.17 6.05 -5.13
C CYS A 69 5.10 4.97 -4.89
N THR A 70 4.27 5.10 -3.85
CA THR A 70 3.14 4.17 -3.62
C THR A 70 2.03 4.39 -4.66
N LEU A 71 1.80 5.64 -5.08
CA LEU A 71 0.81 5.95 -6.13
C LEU A 71 1.34 5.63 -7.53
N ASP A 72 2.60 5.95 -7.79
CA ASP A 72 3.29 5.72 -9.04
C ASP A 72 4.63 5.02 -8.77
N PRO A 73 4.68 3.68 -8.84
CA PRO A 73 5.92 2.92 -8.64
C PRO A 73 7.04 3.30 -9.62
N ASN A 74 6.71 3.87 -10.78
CA ASN A 74 7.69 4.33 -11.75
C ASN A 74 8.26 5.72 -11.41
N PHE A 75 7.68 6.43 -10.45
CA PHE A 75 8.17 7.73 -10.00
C PHE A 75 9.65 7.66 -9.60
N ILE A 76 10.04 6.60 -8.90
CA ILE A 76 11.42 6.39 -8.43
C ILE A 76 12.47 6.31 -9.55
N ASN A 77 12.06 5.96 -10.76
CA ASN A 77 12.95 5.79 -11.92
C ASN A 77 13.12 7.10 -12.71
N ARG A 78 12.44 8.18 -12.34
CA ARG A 78 12.56 9.48 -13.01
C ARG A 78 13.89 10.15 -12.67
N GLU A 79 14.30 11.08 -13.51
CA GLU A 79 15.39 12.00 -13.16
C GLU A 79 14.83 13.16 -12.34
N PHE A 80 15.59 13.56 -11.31
CA PHE A 80 15.20 14.61 -10.37
C PHE A 80 16.29 15.66 -10.27
N ASP A 81 15.86 16.93 -10.26
CA ASP A 81 16.70 18.01 -9.77
C ASP A 81 16.93 17.85 -8.27
N ARG A 82 18.15 18.10 -7.83
CA ARG A 82 18.59 17.82 -6.46
C ARG A 82 19.10 19.09 -5.78
N PRO A 83 18.81 19.28 -4.48
CA PRO A 83 18.00 18.39 -3.63
C PRO A 83 16.50 18.44 -4.00
N ILE A 84 15.82 17.31 -3.83
CA ILE A 84 14.37 17.19 -3.98
C ILE A 84 13.70 18.05 -2.90
N THR A 85 12.83 18.95 -3.34
CA THR A 85 12.06 19.90 -2.51
C THR A 85 10.58 19.53 -2.47
N ASP A 86 9.82 20.23 -1.61
CA ASP A 86 8.38 20.05 -1.47
C ASP A 86 7.58 20.46 -2.73
N ASP A 87 8.18 21.24 -3.64
CA ASP A 87 7.54 21.71 -4.87
C ASP A 87 7.11 20.55 -5.79
N LEU A 88 7.78 19.40 -5.70
CA LEU A 88 7.46 18.17 -6.42
C LEU A 88 6.21 17.45 -5.90
N PHE A 89 5.72 17.82 -4.72
CA PHE A 89 4.67 17.09 -4.00
C PHE A 89 3.44 17.96 -3.71
N ILE A 90 3.31 19.10 -4.39
CA ILE A 90 2.12 19.94 -4.30
C ILE A 90 0.89 19.11 -4.68
N GLY A 91 -0.11 19.08 -3.81
CA GLY A 91 -1.36 18.34 -4.03
C GLY A 91 -1.28 16.84 -3.75
N LEU A 92 -0.13 16.30 -3.34
CA LEU A 92 0.05 14.86 -3.13
C LEU A 92 -1.02 14.23 -2.22
N GLU A 93 -1.40 14.89 -1.13
CA GLU A 93 -2.42 14.34 -0.24
C GLU A 93 -3.78 14.18 -0.95
N ASN A 94 -4.14 15.13 -1.82
CA ASN A 94 -5.36 15.02 -2.64
C ASN A 94 -5.21 13.93 -3.70
N ASP A 95 -4.04 13.82 -4.36
CA ASP A 95 -3.77 12.73 -5.30
C ASP A 95 -3.98 11.35 -4.62
N ILE A 96 -3.53 11.18 -3.38
CA ILE A 96 -3.74 9.94 -2.60
C ILE A 96 -5.22 9.69 -2.38
N VAL A 97 -5.97 10.72 -1.96
CA VAL A 97 -7.41 10.62 -1.73
C VAL A 97 -8.15 10.24 -3.00
N GLU A 98 -7.86 10.90 -4.12
CA GLU A 98 -8.47 10.60 -5.43
C GLU A 98 -8.19 9.16 -5.87
N VAL A 99 -6.97 8.65 -5.62
CA VAL A 99 -6.63 7.25 -5.93
C VAL A 99 -7.45 6.27 -5.08
N PHE A 100 -7.64 6.53 -3.79
CA PHE A 100 -8.49 5.70 -2.95
C PHE A 100 -9.97 5.76 -3.35
N GLU A 101 -10.48 6.94 -3.67
CA GLU A 101 -11.86 7.12 -4.15
C GLU A 101 -12.09 6.36 -5.46
N LYS A 102 -11.21 6.56 -6.45
CA LYS A 102 -11.28 5.85 -7.73
C LYS A 102 -11.15 4.34 -7.55
N THR A 103 -10.21 3.87 -6.73
CA THR A 103 -10.04 2.43 -6.48
C THR A 103 -11.29 1.84 -5.83
N GLY A 104 -11.90 2.55 -4.88
CA GLY A 104 -13.16 2.12 -4.25
C GLY A 104 -14.35 2.13 -5.23
N ASP A 105 -14.42 3.13 -6.11
CA ASP A 105 -15.43 3.19 -7.18
C ASP A 105 -15.27 2.01 -8.13
N ASP A 106 -14.07 1.80 -8.67
CA ASP A 106 -13.74 0.70 -9.58
C ASP A 106 -14.06 -0.65 -8.95
N PHE A 107 -13.65 -0.87 -7.69
CA PHE A 107 -13.92 -2.10 -6.97
C PHE A 107 -15.42 -2.35 -6.76
N SER A 108 -16.21 -1.31 -6.52
CA SER A 108 -17.67 -1.43 -6.33
C SER A 108 -18.46 -1.60 -7.64
N LYS A 109 -17.88 -1.34 -8.81
CA LYS A 109 -18.58 -1.46 -10.11
C LYS A 109 -19.10 -2.86 -10.38
N HIS A 110 -18.43 -3.90 -9.89
CA HIS A 110 -18.89 -5.27 -10.09
C HIS A 110 -20.19 -5.57 -9.33
N LEU A 111 -20.62 -4.76 -8.35
CA LEU A 111 -21.93 -4.94 -7.70
C LEU A 111 -23.12 -4.63 -8.61
N THR A 112 -22.91 -3.99 -9.75
CA THR A 112 -23.97 -3.79 -10.74
C THR A 112 -24.58 -5.13 -11.14
N ASN A 113 -25.90 -5.16 -11.32
CA ASN A 113 -26.67 -6.38 -11.59
C ASN A 113 -26.38 -7.54 -10.60
N HIS A 114 -26.28 -7.23 -9.30
CA HIS A 114 -26.06 -8.23 -8.23
C HIS A 114 -24.79 -9.07 -8.43
N ALA A 115 -23.73 -8.48 -8.98
CA ALA A 115 -22.45 -9.17 -9.17
C ALA A 115 -22.54 -10.44 -10.03
N GLU A 116 -23.47 -10.49 -10.99
CA GLU A 116 -23.71 -11.67 -11.84
C GLU A 116 -22.44 -12.23 -12.50
N ASN A 117 -21.59 -11.34 -13.02
CA ASN A 117 -20.33 -11.67 -13.70
C ASN A 117 -19.09 -11.52 -12.79
N TYR A 118 -19.28 -11.65 -11.48
CA TYR A 118 -18.22 -11.56 -10.50
C TYR A 118 -18.39 -12.68 -9.48
N ASN A 119 -17.30 -13.35 -9.13
CA ASN A 119 -17.33 -14.50 -8.22
C ASN A 119 -16.39 -14.31 -7.01
N LEU A 120 -16.44 -15.25 -6.07
CA LEU A 120 -15.65 -15.16 -4.84
C LEU A 120 -14.14 -15.15 -5.11
N GLU A 121 -13.64 -15.98 -6.02
CA GLU A 121 -12.22 -16.03 -6.36
C GLU A 121 -11.73 -14.68 -6.91
N GLU A 122 -12.49 -14.08 -7.83
CA GLU A 122 -12.21 -12.74 -8.36
C GLU A 122 -12.25 -11.67 -7.26
N LEU A 123 -13.26 -11.69 -6.39
CA LEU A 123 -13.36 -10.78 -5.24
C LEU A 123 -12.11 -10.81 -4.37
N ILE A 124 -11.69 -12.01 -3.97
CA ILE A 124 -10.55 -12.21 -3.07
C ILE A 124 -9.25 -11.82 -3.77
N SER A 125 -9.11 -12.18 -5.04
CA SER A 125 -7.98 -11.79 -5.88
C SER A 125 -7.83 -10.27 -5.96
N ASP A 126 -8.90 -9.57 -6.32
CA ASP A 126 -8.89 -8.12 -6.51
C ASP A 126 -8.70 -7.37 -5.19
N ALA A 127 -9.35 -7.83 -4.11
CA ALA A 127 -9.16 -7.30 -2.78
C ALA A 127 -7.68 -7.42 -2.33
N PHE A 128 -7.05 -8.58 -2.58
CA PHE A 128 -5.63 -8.78 -2.28
C PHE A 128 -4.74 -7.83 -3.10
N ASP A 129 -5.02 -7.65 -4.38
CA ASP A 129 -4.24 -6.77 -5.27
C ASP A 129 -4.35 -5.30 -4.83
N ILE A 130 -5.54 -4.86 -4.45
CA ILE A 130 -5.76 -3.50 -3.90
C ILE A 130 -4.94 -3.30 -2.63
N LEU A 131 -5.04 -4.22 -1.67
CA LEU A 131 -4.35 -4.12 -0.38
C LEU A 131 -2.82 -4.16 -0.55
N SER A 132 -2.31 -5.08 -1.38
CA SER A 132 -0.86 -5.25 -1.58
C SER A 132 -0.24 -4.09 -2.37
N LYS A 133 -0.94 -3.57 -3.39
CA LYS A 133 -0.47 -2.46 -4.22
C LYS A 133 -0.22 -1.19 -3.40
N TYR A 134 -1.10 -0.89 -2.44
CA TYR A 134 -1.03 0.34 -1.65
C TYR A 134 -0.52 0.12 -0.21
N ALA A 135 0.01 -1.07 0.09
CA ALA A 135 0.38 -1.51 1.44
C ALA A 135 1.20 -0.48 2.23
N VAL A 136 2.27 0.06 1.64
CA VAL A 136 3.16 1.02 2.30
C VAL A 136 2.42 2.31 2.66
N GLY A 137 1.63 2.86 1.74
CA GLY A 137 0.86 4.09 1.97
C GLY A 137 -0.23 3.89 3.03
N CYS A 138 -0.96 2.78 2.95
CA CYS A 138 -1.98 2.41 3.93
C CYS A 138 -1.39 2.29 5.34
N LEU A 139 -0.33 1.48 5.51
CA LEU A 139 0.35 1.30 6.80
C LEU A 139 0.97 2.61 7.30
N PHE A 140 1.49 3.44 6.40
CA PHE A 140 2.02 4.75 6.77
C PHE A 140 0.93 5.63 7.38
N ILE A 141 -0.23 5.74 6.75
CA ILE A 141 -1.35 6.54 7.26
C ILE A 141 -1.81 5.99 8.62
N GLU A 142 -1.91 4.67 8.78
CA GLU A 142 -2.32 4.03 10.03
C GLU A 142 -1.40 4.35 11.20
N LYS A 143 -0.08 4.23 10.98
CA LYS A 143 0.92 4.49 12.02
C LYS A 143 1.06 5.98 12.35
N ASN A 144 0.70 6.86 11.43
CA ASN A 144 0.92 8.30 11.56
C ASN A 144 -0.39 9.12 11.56
N GLN A 145 -1.52 8.49 11.94
CA GLN A 145 -2.85 9.12 11.86
C GLN A 145 -2.99 10.44 12.65
N PHE A 146 -2.17 10.67 13.68
CA PHE A 146 -2.18 11.90 14.47
C PHE A 146 -1.38 13.03 13.81
N ASP A 147 -0.35 12.67 13.05
CA ASP A 147 0.52 13.59 12.32
C ASP A 147 -0.15 14.02 10.98
N PHE A 148 -0.92 13.12 10.35
CA PHE A 148 -1.55 13.32 9.04
C PHE A 148 -3.07 13.18 9.11
N LYS A 149 -3.73 14.11 9.81
CA LYS A 149 -5.18 14.02 10.10
C LYS A 149 -6.04 13.98 8.84
N PHE A 150 -5.73 14.78 7.83
CA PHE A 150 -6.46 14.82 6.57
C PHE A 150 -6.46 13.45 5.89
N LEU A 151 -5.28 12.88 5.64
CA LEU A 151 -5.15 11.53 5.08
C LEU A 151 -5.82 10.46 5.96
N ALA A 152 -5.67 10.56 7.29
CA ALA A 152 -6.27 9.59 8.21
C ALA A 152 -7.80 9.59 8.18
N GLU A 153 -8.44 10.76 8.10
CA GLU A 153 -9.89 10.87 8.02
C GLU A 153 -10.44 10.29 6.72
N HIS A 154 -9.80 10.60 5.59
CA HIS A 154 -10.17 10.05 4.29
C HIS A 154 -9.92 8.54 4.21
N TYR A 155 -8.80 8.06 4.73
CA TYR A 155 -8.49 6.63 4.76
C TYR A 155 -9.45 5.84 5.64
N LYS A 156 -9.87 6.38 6.80
CA LYS A 156 -10.93 5.76 7.63
C LYS A 156 -12.24 5.61 6.88
N ARG A 157 -12.63 6.63 6.11
CA ARG A 157 -13.84 6.57 5.26
C ARG A 157 -13.70 5.52 4.16
N TYR A 158 -12.54 5.47 3.51
CA TYR A 158 -12.23 4.46 2.50
C TYR A 158 -12.31 3.04 3.07
N ARG A 159 -11.67 2.76 4.22
CA ARG A 159 -11.73 1.44 4.89
C ARG A 159 -13.17 1.01 5.21
N LYS A 160 -13.99 1.95 5.72
CA LYS A 160 -15.40 1.67 6.02
C LYS A 160 -16.16 1.29 4.74
N ARG A 161 -15.99 2.07 3.67
CA ARG A 161 -16.60 1.79 2.36
C ARG A 161 -16.14 0.45 1.80
N PHE A 162 -14.85 0.12 1.91
CA PHE A 162 -14.30 -1.16 1.44
C PHE A 162 -14.94 -2.36 2.16
N LEU A 163 -15.09 -2.30 3.49
CA LEU A 163 -15.80 -3.32 4.26
C LEU A 163 -17.28 -3.43 3.86
N GLU A 164 -17.97 -2.30 3.69
CA GLU A 164 -19.37 -2.27 3.24
C GLU A 164 -19.51 -2.94 1.86
N THR A 165 -18.64 -2.60 0.91
CA THR A 165 -18.62 -3.19 -0.45
C THR A 165 -18.32 -4.69 -0.40
N MET A 166 -17.29 -5.13 0.33
CA MET A 166 -17.00 -6.56 0.53
C MET A 166 -18.19 -7.31 1.12
N THR A 167 -18.88 -6.71 2.09
CA THR A 167 -20.06 -7.30 2.74
C THR A 167 -21.22 -7.46 1.76
N GLN A 168 -21.42 -6.48 0.87
CA GLN A 168 -22.44 -6.54 -0.18
C GLN A 168 -22.15 -7.64 -1.20
N TYR A 169 -20.88 -7.84 -1.60
CA TYR A 169 -20.51 -8.96 -2.47
C TYR A 169 -20.79 -10.30 -1.79
N MET A 170 -20.36 -10.48 -0.54
CA MET A 170 -20.60 -11.71 0.21
C MET A 170 -22.10 -12.01 0.34
N ALA A 171 -22.93 -11.00 0.60
CA ALA A 171 -24.39 -11.15 0.61
C ALA A 171 -24.92 -11.63 -0.75
N ALA A 172 -24.51 -10.99 -1.84
CA ALA A 172 -24.95 -11.35 -3.19
C ALA A 172 -24.55 -12.79 -3.57
N PHE A 173 -23.35 -13.23 -3.16
CA PHE A 173 -22.88 -14.59 -3.41
C PHE A 173 -23.62 -15.65 -2.61
N ILE A 174 -24.08 -15.31 -1.38
CA ILE A 174 -24.95 -16.16 -0.57
C ILE A 174 -26.33 -16.29 -1.19
N GLU A 175 -26.92 -15.18 -1.64
CA GLU A 175 -28.23 -15.18 -2.33
C GLU A 175 -28.21 -16.02 -3.61
N ARG A 176 -27.09 -16.01 -4.34
CA ARG A 176 -26.85 -16.84 -5.52
C ARG A 176 -26.51 -18.30 -5.21
N GLY A 177 -26.33 -18.66 -3.93
CA GLY A 177 -25.97 -20.01 -3.49
C GLY A 177 -24.52 -20.42 -3.80
N THR A 178 -23.68 -19.50 -4.27
CA THR A 178 -22.25 -19.74 -4.58
C THR A 178 -21.35 -19.70 -3.35
N VAL A 179 -21.78 -19.00 -2.31
CA VAL A 179 -21.14 -18.94 -1.00
C VAL A 179 -22.11 -19.49 0.04
N ARG A 180 -21.59 -20.29 0.98
CA ARG A 180 -22.41 -20.89 2.03
C ARG A 180 -23.05 -19.81 2.93
N PRO A 181 -24.22 -20.07 3.54
CA PRO A 181 -24.79 -19.15 4.51
C PRO A 181 -23.82 -18.84 5.66
N LEU A 182 -23.78 -17.57 6.08
CA LEU A 182 -22.94 -17.07 7.15
C LEU A 182 -23.82 -16.48 8.27
N GLU A 183 -23.76 -17.08 9.46
CA GLU A 183 -24.53 -16.60 10.63
C GLU A 183 -24.16 -15.17 11.02
N HIS A 184 -22.87 -14.82 10.90
CA HIS A 184 -22.34 -13.49 11.16
C HIS A 184 -21.65 -12.96 9.91
N LEU A 185 -22.43 -12.48 8.93
CA LEU A 185 -21.93 -11.99 7.64
C LEU A 185 -20.83 -10.95 7.79
N GLU A 186 -21.09 -9.84 8.48
CA GLU A 186 -20.13 -8.72 8.63
C GLU A 186 -18.84 -9.14 9.35
N LEU A 187 -18.94 -9.97 10.40
CA LEU A 187 -17.76 -10.49 11.12
C LEU A 187 -16.95 -11.47 10.27
N SER A 188 -17.62 -12.28 9.44
CA SER A 188 -16.96 -13.19 8.50
C SER A 188 -16.24 -12.41 7.40
N THR A 189 -16.87 -11.36 6.87
CA THR A 189 -16.24 -10.45 5.91
C THR A 189 -15.04 -9.74 6.55
N THR A 190 -15.18 -9.27 7.79
CA THR A 190 -14.06 -8.66 8.53
C THR A 190 -12.90 -9.64 8.67
N LEU A 191 -13.17 -10.90 9.07
CA LEU A 191 -12.12 -11.93 9.16
C LEU A 191 -11.41 -12.15 7.81
N ILE A 192 -12.14 -12.20 6.71
CA ILE A 192 -11.57 -12.32 5.36
C ILE A 192 -10.63 -11.13 5.08
N ILE A 193 -11.09 -9.90 5.33
CA ILE A 193 -10.28 -8.69 5.11
C ILE A 193 -9.03 -8.70 5.98
N GLU A 194 -9.13 -9.11 7.25
CA GLU A 194 -7.98 -9.16 8.17
C GLU A 194 -6.95 -10.23 7.74
N ILE A 195 -7.39 -11.37 7.20
CA ILE A 195 -6.49 -12.37 6.60
C ILE A 195 -5.76 -11.73 5.41
N LEU A 196 -6.51 -11.11 4.50
CA LEU A 196 -5.93 -10.49 3.30
C LEU A 196 -4.97 -9.35 3.65
N SER A 197 -5.34 -8.45 4.57
CA SER A 197 -4.49 -7.33 4.97
C SER A 197 -3.20 -7.81 5.60
N TRP A 198 -3.26 -8.85 6.43
CA TRP A 198 -2.06 -9.39 7.06
C TRP A 198 -1.07 -9.96 6.03
N TRP A 199 -1.54 -10.77 5.09
CA TRP A 199 -0.70 -11.40 4.07
C TRP A 199 -0.24 -10.44 2.97
N ALA A 200 -1.07 -9.46 2.61
CA ALA A 200 -0.78 -8.46 1.60
C ALA A 200 0.11 -7.32 2.12
N MET A 201 0.02 -7.00 3.42
CA MET A 201 0.62 -5.81 4.01
C MET A 201 1.50 -6.13 5.22
N ASP A 202 0.92 -6.58 6.34
CA ASP A 202 1.59 -6.56 7.64
C ASP A 202 2.80 -7.48 7.73
N ILE A 203 2.72 -8.69 7.19
CA ILE A 203 3.80 -9.70 7.27
C ILE A 203 5.14 -9.19 6.71
N ARG A 204 5.09 -8.24 5.77
CA ARG A 204 6.27 -7.66 5.10
C ARG A 204 6.88 -6.50 5.88
N TYR A 205 6.07 -5.76 6.63
CA TYR A 205 6.46 -4.42 7.11
C TYR A 205 6.32 -4.20 8.60
N THR A 206 5.36 -4.85 9.27
CA THR A 206 4.92 -4.50 10.63
C THR A 206 4.81 -5.70 11.57
N SER A 207 4.92 -6.93 11.06
CA SER A 207 5.00 -8.13 11.90
C SER A 207 6.25 -8.11 12.79
N PHE A 208 6.17 -8.82 13.91
CA PHE A 208 7.29 -8.96 14.85
C PHE A 208 8.54 -9.53 14.16
N GLU A 209 8.34 -10.55 13.33
CA GLU A 209 9.33 -11.07 12.38
C GLU A 209 8.81 -10.82 10.97
N THR A 210 9.46 -9.90 10.25
CA THR A 210 9.11 -9.62 8.86
C THR A 210 9.59 -10.74 7.95
N GLN A 211 8.75 -11.13 6.99
CA GLN A 211 9.07 -12.15 6.02
C GLN A 211 8.87 -11.60 4.61
N ASN A 212 9.85 -11.84 3.73
CA ASN A 212 9.77 -11.42 2.34
C ASN A 212 9.19 -12.55 1.47
N ILE A 213 7.92 -12.89 1.72
CA ILE A 213 7.19 -13.92 0.97
C ILE A 213 6.66 -13.29 -0.33
N PRO A 214 6.88 -13.86 -1.53
CA PRO A 214 6.35 -13.32 -2.79
C PRO A 214 4.84 -13.06 -2.73
N LEU A 215 4.38 -11.93 -3.28
CA LEU A 215 2.96 -11.53 -3.23
C LEU A 215 2.06 -12.59 -3.89
N GLU A 216 2.50 -13.16 -5.02
CA GLU A 216 1.78 -14.22 -5.71
C GLU A 216 1.55 -15.44 -4.82
N LEU A 217 2.57 -15.85 -4.05
CA LEU A 217 2.46 -16.99 -3.14
C LEU A 217 1.54 -16.69 -1.95
N SER A 218 1.64 -15.47 -1.40
CA SER A 218 0.71 -15.01 -0.35
C SER A 218 -0.73 -14.99 -0.87
N LYS A 219 -0.95 -14.53 -2.10
CA LYS A 219 -2.26 -14.47 -2.76
C LYS A 219 -2.84 -15.86 -2.99
N GLU A 220 -2.04 -16.77 -3.53
CA GLU A 220 -2.42 -18.18 -3.74
C GLU A 220 -2.88 -18.83 -2.42
N LEU A 221 -2.13 -18.61 -1.33
CA LEU A 221 -2.46 -19.15 -0.01
C LEU A 221 -3.75 -18.56 0.55
N CYS A 222 -3.99 -17.25 0.37
CA CYS A 222 -5.26 -16.62 0.75
C CYS A 222 -6.44 -17.17 -0.04
N LEU A 223 -6.29 -17.31 -1.37
CA LEU A 223 -7.33 -17.85 -2.25
C LEU A 223 -7.69 -19.28 -1.87
N ASP A 224 -6.70 -20.17 -1.75
CA ASP A 224 -6.92 -21.57 -1.37
C ASP A 224 -7.72 -21.69 -0.05
N ASN A 225 -7.30 -20.95 0.98
CA ASN A 225 -7.95 -20.97 2.28
C ASN A 225 -9.40 -20.45 2.21
N ILE A 226 -9.59 -19.25 1.67
CA ILE A 226 -10.90 -18.57 1.69
C ILE A 226 -11.88 -19.30 0.77
N ILE A 227 -11.47 -19.71 -0.43
CA ILE A 227 -12.35 -20.46 -1.34
C ILE A 227 -12.78 -21.78 -0.69
N SER A 228 -11.82 -22.53 -0.14
CA SER A 228 -12.12 -23.80 0.54
C SER A 228 -13.06 -23.65 1.73
N ALA A 229 -12.97 -22.52 2.45
CA ALA A 229 -13.76 -22.26 3.65
C ALA A 229 -15.18 -21.74 3.37
N TYR A 230 -15.40 -21.02 2.27
CA TYR A 230 -16.64 -20.27 2.04
C TYR A 230 -17.40 -20.65 0.77
N GLN A 231 -16.73 -21.10 -0.28
CA GLN A 231 -17.39 -21.46 -1.53
C GLN A 231 -18.21 -22.75 -1.35
N CYS A 232 -19.43 -22.75 -1.87
CA CYS A 232 -20.23 -23.97 -1.94
C CYS A 232 -19.54 -24.97 -2.88
N LYS A 233 -19.40 -26.21 -2.43
CA LYS A 233 -18.99 -27.31 -3.31
C LYS A 233 -20.23 -27.71 -4.11
N ASN A 234 -20.16 -27.57 -5.43
CA ASN A 234 -21.14 -28.18 -6.34
C ASN A 234 -21.12 -29.71 -6.20
#